data_AF-A0A1H6IE94-F1
#
_entry.id   AF-A0A1H6IE94-F1
#
_cell.length_a   1.000
_cell.length_b   1.000
_cell.length_c   1.000
_cell.angle_alpha   90.00
_cell.angle_beta   90.00
_cell.angle_gamma   90.00
#
_symmetry.space_group_name_H-M   'P 1'
#
loop_
_entity.id
_entity.type
_entity.pdbx_description
1 polymer ?
#
loop_
_entity_poly.entity_id
_entity_poly.type
_entity_poly.pdbx_seq_one_letter_code
_entity_poly.pdbx_strand_id
1 'polypeptide(L)'
;MRTTVTNELAEQTDFHWTRFLRPRFQGLSDDEYFWQPVPDCWTVHPDGSIDFDYPEPTPTPFTTIAWRLAHVIVGVFAVRNHSHFGAPPADYETWQYATDAATALRQLDEQYQTWIDGVRALSADDLNRPVGPAEGPYADYPMLTLVLHINREFIHHGAEIACIRDLYAHTNREGK
;
A
#
# COMPACT_ATOMS: atom_id res chain seq x y z
N MET A 1 9.04 25.71 14.50
CA MET A 1 10.09 24.74 14.14
C MET A 1 10.53 25.02 12.72
N ARG A 2 11.83 24.95 12.39
CA ARG A 2 12.24 24.97 10.97
C ARG A 2 11.82 23.64 10.37
N THR A 3 11.05 23.70 9.30
CA THR A 3 10.72 22.54 8.47
C THR A 3 12.01 21.95 7.87
N THR A 4 12.14 20.63 7.91
CA THR A 4 13.19 19.87 7.18
C THR A 4 12.57 19.23 5.94
N VAL A 5 13.40 18.93 4.93
CA VAL A 5 12.95 18.19 3.73
C VAL A 5 12.33 16.84 4.12
N THR A 6 12.93 16.13 5.08
CA THR A 6 12.37 14.89 5.65
C THR A 6 10.93 15.07 6.13
N ASN A 7 10.65 16.15 6.87
CA ASN A 7 9.30 16.40 7.38
C ASN A 7 8.30 16.65 6.26
N GLU A 8 8.66 17.38 5.20
CA GLU A 8 7.76 17.62 4.06
C GLU A 8 7.48 16.34 3.26
N LEU A 9 8.48 15.46 3.12
CA LEU A 9 8.28 14.15 2.47
C LEU A 9 7.32 13.26 3.27
N ALA A 10 7.52 13.20 4.59
CA ALA A 10 6.63 12.46 5.48
C ALA A 10 5.22 13.06 5.50
N GLU A 11 5.12 14.40 5.56
CA GLU A 11 3.84 15.11 5.64
C GLU A 11 2.95 14.84 4.42
N GLN A 12 3.51 14.70 3.22
CA GLN A 12 2.70 14.36 2.03
C GLN A 12 1.89 13.07 2.23
N THR A 13 2.55 12.04 2.76
CA THR A 13 1.94 10.74 3.03
C THR A 13 1.04 10.80 4.27
N ASP A 14 1.49 11.43 5.35
CA ASP A 14 0.72 11.50 6.61
C ASP A 14 -0.55 12.35 6.47
N PHE A 15 -0.48 13.46 5.75
CA PHE A 15 -1.65 14.26 5.43
C PHE A 15 -2.65 13.46 4.60
N HIS A 16 -2.20 12.75 3.57
CA HIS A 16 -3.10 11.94 2.75
C HIS A 16 -3.73 10.80 3.55
N TRP A 17 -2.94 10.08 4.34
CA TRP A 17 -3.40 9.02 5.22
C TRP A 17 -4.44 9.50 6.22
N THR A 18 -4.11 10.52 7.02
CA THR A 18 -4.96 10.97 8.14
C THR A 18 -6.21 11.71 7.69
N ARG A 19 -6.14 12.49 6.59
CA ARG A 19 -7.24 13.35 6.15
C ARG A 19 -8.15 12.72 5.11
N PHE A 20 -7.60 11.89 4.22
CA PHE A 20 -8.33 11.41 3.06
C PHE A 20 -8.50 9.89 3.04
N LEU A 21 -7.48 9.13 3.42
CA LEU A 21 -7.48 7.70 3.13
C LEU A 21 -7.97 6.85 4.30
N ARG A 22 -7.36 6.95 5.49
CA ARG A 22 -7.68 6.05 6.61
C ARG A 22 -9.12 6.19 7.15
N PRO A 23 -9.69 7.40 7.28
CA PRO A 23 -11.13 7.55 7.57
C PRO A 23 -11.99 6.89 6.48
N ARG A 24 -11.50 6.96 5.25
CA ARG A 24 -11.95 6.25 4.04
C ARG A 24 -12.15 4.76 4.19
N PHE A 25 -11.58 4.11 5.20
CA PHE A 25 -11.65 2.65 5.40
C PHE A 25 -12.52 2.25 6.59
N GLN A 26 -13.11 3.21 7.29
CA GLN A 26 -14.07 2.92 8.35
C GLN A 26 -15.27 2.17 7.76
N GLY A 27 -15.68 1.09 8.43
CA GLY A 27 -16.81 0.27 8.03
C GLY A 27 -16.60 -0.56 6.75
N LEU A 28 -15.35 -0.75 6.29
CA LEU A 28 -15.06 -1.70 5.21
C LEU A 28 -15.45 -3.12 5.67
N SER A 29 -16.44 -3.72 5.03
CA SER A 29 -16.88 -5.09 5.30
C SER A 29 -16.14 -6.10 4.43
N ASP A 30 -16.20 -7.37 4.80
CA ASP A 30 -15.63 -8.46 3.99
C ASP A 30 -16.33 -8.56 2.62
N ASP A 31 -17.66 -8.33 2.58
CA ASP A 31 -18.42 -8.28 1.32
C ASP A 31 -17.88 -7.22 0.36
N GLU A 32 -17.57 -6.01 0.86
CA GLU A 32 -16.99 -4.93 0.06
C GLU A 32 -15.52 -5.21 -0.28
N TYR A 33 -14.76 -5.76 0.66
CA TYR A 33 -13.34 -6.09 0.51
C TYR A 33 -13.11 -7.08 -0.64
N PHE A 34 -13.97 -8.09 -0.77
CA PHE A 34 -13.92 -9.10 -1.84
C PHE A 34 -14.80 -8.79 -3.05
N TRP A 35 -15.51 -7.65 -3.05
CA TRP A 35 -16.42 -7.32 -4.14
C TRP A 35 -15.68 -7.16 -5.47
N GLN A 36 -16.21 -7.81 -6.51
CA GLN A 36 -15.70 -7.71 -7.88
C GLN A 36 -16.53 -6.67 -8.66
N PRO A 37 -15.98 -5.48 -8.96
CA PRO A 37 -16.69 -4.45 -9.74
C PRO A 37 -16.90 -4.85 -11.21
N VAL A 38 -16.07 -5.76 -11.72
CA VAL A 38 -16.19 -6.39 -13.04
C VAL A 38 -15.88 -7.88 -12.89
N PRO A 39 -16.31 -8.75 -13.83
CA PRO A 39 -15.95 -10.17 -13.78
C PRO A 39 -14.43 -10.40 -13.80
N ASP A 40 -14.01 -11.54 -13.25
CA ASP A 40 -12.64 -12.07 -13.33
C ASP A 40 -11.57 -11.12 -12.75
N CYS A 41 -11.90 -10.43 -11.65
CA CYS A 41 -10.93 -9.62 -10.94
C CYS A 41 -9.84 -10.47 -10.28
N TRP A 42 -8.60 -9.96 -10.29
CA TRP A 42 -7.55 -10.42 -9.40
C TRP A 42 -7.88 -10.08 -7.94
N THR A 43 -7.71 -11.06 -7.06
CA THR A 43 -8.06 -10.96 -5.63
C THR A 43 -7.09 -11.73 -4.73
N VAL A 44 -7.23 -11.52 -3.42
CA VAL A 44 -6.77 -12.47 -2.40
C VAL A 44 -7.85 -13.54 -2.23
N HIS A 45 -7.44 -14.80 -2.12
CA HIS A 45 -8.31 -15.96 -1.99
C HIS A 45 -8.46 -16.44 -0.55
N PRO A 46 -9.52 -17.19 -0.21
CA PRO A 46 -9.74 -17.71 1.15
C PRO A 46 -8.64 -18.62 1.70
N ASP A 47 -7.83 -19.22 0.84
CA ASP A 47 -6.68 -20.05 1.23
C ASP A 47 -5.39 -19.24 1.47
N GLY A 48 -5.46 -17.91 1.36
CA GLY A 48 -4.34 -17.00 1.56
C GLY A 48 -3.47 -16.79 0.32
N SER A 49 -3.80 -17.42 -0.81
CA SER A 49 -3.15 -17.12 -2.10
C SER A 49 -3.63 -15.78 -2.67
N ILE A 50 -2.84 -15.21 -3.58
CA ILE A 50 -3.17 -13.95 -4.28
C ILE A 50 -2.95 -14.14 -5.77
N ASP A 51 -3.84 -13.59 -6.58
CA ASP A 51 -3.68 -13.59 -8.04
C ASP A 51 -2.56 -12.65 -8.47
N PHE A 52 -1.56 -13.15 -9.19
CA PHE A 52 -0.63 -12.34 -9.95
C PHE A 52 0.08 -13.20 -10.99
N ASP A 53 0.57 -12.58 -12.06
CA ASP A 53 1.40 -13.22 -13.08
C ASP A 53 2.58 -12.30 -13.44
N TYR A 54 3.71 -12.89 -13.84
CA TYR A 54 4.85 -12.17 -14.39
C TYR A 54 5.39 -12.85 -15.66
N PRO A 55 5.35 -12.20 -16.84
CA PRO A 55 4.76 -10.87 -17.08
C PRO A 55 3.23 -10.91 -16.92
N GLU A 56 2.64 -9.75 -16.62
CA GLU A 56 1.19 -9.62 -16.52
C GLU A 56 0.49 -9.90 -17.87
N PRO A 57 -0.74 -10.44 -17.87
CA PRO A 57 -1.54 -10.59 -19.08
C PRO A 57 -1.95 -9.24 -19.66
N THR A 58 -2.35 -9.21 -20.94
CA THR A 58 -2.81 -7.99 -21.63
C THR A 58 -4.23 -8.17 -22.19
N PRO A 59 -5.22 -7.38 -21.74
CA PRO A 59 -5.12 -6.37 -20.67
C PRO A 59 -4.92 -7.02 -19.29
N THR A 60 -4.26 -6.31 -18.38
CA THR A 60 -4.16 -6.75 -16.97
C THR A 60 -5.57 -6.80 -16.36
N PRO A 61 -5.93 -7.90 -15.67
CA PRO A 61 -7.20 -8.00 -14.97
C PRO A 61 -7.41 -6.86 -13.98
N PHE A 62 -8.67 -6.45 -13.82
CA PHE A 62 -9.02 -5.48 -12.80
C PHE A 62 -8.84 -6.11 -11.40
N THR A 63 -8.61 -5.31 -10.37
CA THR A 63 -8.26 -5.80 -9.02
C THR A 63 -9.35 -5.47 -8.00
N THR A 64 -9.63 -6.38 -7.07
CA THR A 64 -10.52 -6.11 -5.91
C THR A 64 -9.86 -5.16 -4.90
N ILE A 65 -10.64 -4.70 -3.90
CA ILE A 65 -10.08 -3.96 -2.76
C ILE A 65 -9.09 -4.84 -1.99
N ALA A 66 -9.39 -6.14 -1.82
CA ALA A 66 -8.50 -7.10 -1.18
C ALA A 66 -7.12 -7.13 -1.84
N TRP A 67 -7.08 -7.23 -3.17
CA TRP A 67 -5.82 -7.23 -3.91
C TRP A 67 -5.05 -5.91 -3.77
N ARG A 68 -5.74 -4.76 -3.92
CA ARG A 68 -5.10 -3.44 -3.81
C ARG A 68 -4.54 -3.18 -2.42
N LEU A 69 -5.25 -3.61 -1.38
CA LEU A 69 -4.74 -3.53 0.00
C LEU A 69 -3.53 -4.44 0.19
N ALA A 70 -3.58 -5.68 -0.29
CA ALA A 70 -2.43 -6.58 -0.26
C ALA A 70 -1.19 -5.98 -0.96
N HIS A 71 -1.37 -5.38 -2.14
CA HIS A 71 -0.31 -4.70 -2.85
C HIS A 71 0.29 -3.53 -2.05
N VAL A 72 -0.55 -2.65 -1.47
CA VAL A 72 -0.07 -1.52 -0.66
C VAL A 72 0.62 -2.00 0.62
N ILE A 73 0.07 -3.02 1.28
CA ILE A 73 0.64 -3.55 2.52
C ILE A 73 2.01 -4.17 2.25
N VAL A 74 2.10 -5.05 1.25
CA VAL A 74 3.30 -5.86 1.01
C VAL A 74 4.26 -5.17 0.07
N GLY A 75 3.81 -4.94 -1.16
CA GLY A 75 4.62 -4.41 -2.25
C GLY A 75 5.06 -2.97 -2.01
N VAL A 76 4.22 -2.13 -1.41
CA VAL A 76 4.58 -0.73 -1.16
C VAL A 76 5.30 -0.59 0.18
N PHE A 77 4.74 -1.08 1.30
CA PHE A 77 5.33 -0.86 2.62
C PHE A 77 6.20 -2.01 3.14
N ALA A 78 5.67 -3.22 3.34
CA ALA A 78 6.35 -4.24 4.14
C ALA A 78 7.73 -4.64 3.62
N VAL A 79 7.86 -4.86 2.30
CA VAL A 79 9.16 -5.20 1.69
C VAL A 79 10.18 -4.06 1.82
N ARG A 80 9.72 -2.80 1.85
CA ARG A 80 10.56 -1.61 2.04
C ARG A 80 10.92 -1.40 3.51
N ASN A 81 9.96 -1.62 4.40
CA ASN A 81 10.18 -1.60 5.85
C ASN A 81 11.23 -2.63 6.26
N HIS A 82 11.16 -3.83 5.69
CA HIS A 82 12.17 -4.87 5.90
C HIS A 82 13.54 -4.41 5.40
N SER A 83 13.61 -3.95 4.16
CA SER A 83 14.87 -3.62 3.49
C SER A 83 15.58 -2.39 4.06
N HIS A 84 14.82 -1.39 4.54
CA HIS A 84 15.37 -0.06 4.85
C HIS A 84 15.20 0.36 6.30
N PHE A 85 14.25 -0.22 7.04
CA PHE A 85 13.92 0.22 8.41
C PHE A 85 13.97 -0.91 9.45
N GLY A 86 14.56 -2.06 9.09
CA GLY A 86 14.83 -3.15 10.03
C GLY A 86 13.58 -3.89 10.51
N ALA A 87 12.47 -3.81 9.77
CA ALA A 87 11.29 -4.61 10.07
C ALA A 87 11.57 -6.11 9.81
N PRO A 88 10.75 -7.02 10.39
CA PRO A 88 10.84 -8.44 10.11
C PRO A 88 10.81 -8.76 8.61
N PRO A 89 11.35 -9.92 8.18
CA PRO A 89 11.32 -10.35 6.78
C PRO A 89 9.92 -10.27 6.17
N ALA A 90 9.85 -9.74 4.95
CA ALA A 90 8.64 -9.61 4.16
C ALA A 90 8.97 -9.85 2.69
N ASP A 91 8.22 -10.74 2.05
CA ASP A 91 8.29 -11.06 0.63
C ASP A 91 6.90 -11.50 0.13
N TYR A 92 6.70 -11.56 -1.18
CA TYR A 92 5.39 -11.85 -1.77
C TYR A 92 4.98 -13.32 -1.58
N GLU A 93 5.96 -14.21 -1.48
CA GLU A 93 5.77 -15.66 -1.46
C GLU A 93 5.34 -16.18 -0.09
N THR A 94 5.78 -15.54 0.99
CA THR A 94 5.57 -16.00 2.36
C THR A 94 4.65 -15.10 3.18
N TRP A 95 4.31 -13.91 2.66
CA TRP A 95 3.39 -13.01 3.35
C TRP A 95 2.05 -13.67 3.63
N GLN A 96 1.55 -13.48 4.85
CA GLN A 96 0.23 -13.96 5.25
C GLN A 96 -0.83 -12.96 4.79
N TYR A 97 -1.24 -13.07 3.53
CA TYR A 97 -2.26 -12.21 2.94
C TYR A 97 -3.56 -12.26 3.73
N ALA A 98 -4.14 -11.08 3.97
CA ALA A 98 -5.34 -10.96 4.78
C ALA A 98 -6.58 -11.48 4.02
N THR A 99 -7.19 -12.53 4.57
CA THR A 99 -8.43 -13.14 4.05
C THR A 99 -9.68 -12.51 4.64
N ASP A 100 -9.57 -11.33 5.27
CA ASP A 100 -10.67 -10.52 5.77
C ASP A 100 -10.26 -9.04 5.85
N ALA A 101 -11.24 -8.14 5.80
CA ALA A 101 -11.03 -6.70 5.76
C ALA A 101 -10.36 -6.18 7.04
N ALA A 102 -10.75 -6.72 8.20
CA ALA A 102 -10.25 -6.25 9.48
C ALA A 102 -8.76 -6.57 9.65
N THR A 103 -8.31 -7.73 9.21
CA THR A 103 -6.91 -8.16 9.20
C THR A 103 -6.10 -7.31 8.22
N ALA A 104 -6.63 -7.05 7.02
CA ALA A 104 -5.97 -6.18 6.05
C ALA A 104 -5.73 -4.77 6.60
N LEU A 105 -6.75 -4.19 7.25
CA LEU A 105 -6.63 -2.86 7.84
C LEU A 105 -5.64 -2.81 9.01
N ARG A 106 -5.56 -3.87 9.84
CA ARG A 106 -4.52 -3.95 10.89
C ARG A 106 -3.11 -4.00 10.29
N GLN A 107 -2.89 -4.87 9.29
CA GLN A 107 -1.61 -4.95 8.60
C GLN A 107 -1.25 -3.61 7.94
N LEU A 108 -2.22 -2.94 7.31
CA LEU A 108 -1.99 -1.63 6.70
C LEU A 108 -1.59 -0.58 7.74
N ASP A 109 -2.30 -0.51 8.86
CA ASP A 109 -1.99 0.44 9.95
C ASP A 109 -0.56 0.21 10.50
N GLU A 110 -0.17 -1.04 10.71
CA GLU A 110 1.15 -1.42 11.21
C GLU A 110 2.27 -1.08 10.20
N GLN A 111 2.08 -1.42 8.93
CA GLN A 111 3.09 -1.19 7.90
C GLN A 111 3.21 0.29 7.54
N TYR A 112 2.10 1.03 7.52
CA TYR A 112 2.09 2.47 7.41
C TYR A 112 2.89 3.12 8.56
N GLN A 113 2.62 2.72 9.80
CA GLN A 113 3.25 3.31 10.98
C GLN A 113 4.77 3.07 10.96
N THR A 114 5.18 1.85 10.63
CA THR A 114 6.61 1.49 10.49
C THR A 114 7.30 2.34 9.43
N TRP A 115 6.65 2.51 8.27
CA TRP A 115 7.18 3.31 7.18
C TRP A 115 7.33 4.79 7.57
N ILE A 116 6.26 5.39 8.09
CA ILE A 116 6.27 6.83 8.40
C ILE A 116 7.25 7.18 9.51
N ASP A 117 7.42 6.30 10.52
CA ASP A 117 8.42 6.47 11.58
C ASP A 117 9.85 6.34 11.03
N GLY A 118 10.07 5.37 10.15
CA GLY A 118 11.36 5.21 9.45
C GLY A 118 11.73 6.44 8.62
N VAL A 119 10.81 6.95 7.81
CA VAL A 119 11.03 8.16 7.01
C VAL A 119 11.32 9.37 7.90
N ARG A 120 10.56 9.56 8.99
CA ARG A 120 10.76 10.68 9.93
C ARG A 120 12.11 10.63 10.66
N ALA A 121 12.72 9.45 10.77
CA ALA A 121 14.04 9.28 11.38
C ALA A 121 15.22 9.60 10.44
N LEU A 122 14.99 9.74 9.13
CA LEU A 122 16.05 9.99 8.15
C LEU A 122 16.66 11.39 8.30
N SER A 123 17.99 11.45 8.37
CA SER A 123 18.73 12.70 8.27
C SER A 123 18.82 13.19 6.82
N ALA A 124 19.28 14.43 6.64
CA ALA A 124 19.55 14.97 5.30
C ALA A 124 20.63 14.16 4.54
N ASP A 125 21.62 13.61 5.26
CA ASP A 125 22.65 12.77 4.65
C ASP A 125 22.06 11.41 4.25
N ASP A 126 21.21 10.81 5.08
CA ASP A 126 20.55 9.53 4.75
C ASP A 126 19.69 9.65 3.49
N LEU A 127 18.97 10.76 3.33
CA LEU A 127 18.16 11.02 2.13
C LEU A 127 18.99 11.03 0.83
N ASN A 128 20.27 11.37 0.90
CA ASN A 128 21.17 11.43 -0.27
C ASN A 128 21.96 10.13 -0.51
N ARG A 129 21.92 9.17 0.41
CA ARG A 129 22.61 7.89 0.25
C ARG A 129 21.88 7.00 -0.77
N PRO A 130 22.62 6.20 -1.56
CA PRO A 130 22.04 5.15 -2.38
C PRO A 130 21.17 4.20 -1.54
N VAL A 131 20.01 3.79 -2.08
CA VAL A 131 19.07 2.86 -1.43
C VAL A 131 19.62 1.43 -1.35
N GLY A 132 20.59 1.10 -2.18
CA GLY A 132 21.29 -0.18 -2.13
C GLY A 132 20.56 -1.31 -2.86
N PRO A 133 21.16 -2.53 -2.83
CA PRO A 133 20.84 -3.62 -3.75
C PRO A 133 19.42 -4.18 -3.62
N ALA A 134 18.71 -3.90 -2.52
CA ALA A 134 17.33 -4.34 -2.32
C ALA A 134 16.36 -3.76 -3.37
N GLU A 135 16.66 -2.59 -3.94
CA GLU A 135 15.85 -1.97 -5.00
C GLU A 135 16.34 -2.34 -6.42
N GLY A 136 17.19 -3.37 -6.55
CA GLY A 136 17.59 -3.96 -7.82
C GLY A 136 18.21 -2.94 -8.79
N PRO A 137 17.65 -2.74 -10.01
CA PRO A 137 18.17 -1.77 -10.97
C PRO A 137 18.25 -0.33 -10.47
N TYR A 138 17.56 -0.01 -9.38
CA TYR A 138 17.51 1.32 -8.78
C TYR A 138 18.47 1.48 -7.59
N ALA A 139 19.37 0.53 -7.35
CA ALA A 139 20.24 0.50 -6.16
C ALA A 139 21.06 1.79 -5.93
N ASP A 140 21.48 2.46 -7.01
CA ASP A 140 22.30 3.68 -6.95
C ASP A 140 21.47 4.96 -6.79
N TYR A 141 20.13 4.88 -6.82
CA TYR A 141 19.25 6.03 -6.63
C TYR A 141 19.21 6.44 -5.15
N PRO A 142 19.04 7.74 -4.84
CA PRO A 142 19.03 8.20 -3.46
C PRO A 142 17.77 7.76 -2.71
N MET A 143 17.86 7.59 -1.39
CA MET A 143 16.73 7.29 -0.49
C MET A 143 15.56 8.26 -0.70
N LEU A 144 15.85 9.53 -0.94
CA LEU A 144 14.86 10.53 -1.34
C LEU A 144 13.98 10.08 -2.52
N THR A 145 14.57 9.49 -3.56
CA THR A 145 13.83 9.02 -4.73
C THR A 145 12.90 7.87 -4.38
N LEU A 146 13.35 6.93 -3.53
CA LEU A 146 12.51 5.84 -3.05
C LEU A 146 11.33 6.38 -2.21
N VAL A 147 11.57 7.29 -1.28
CA VAL A 147 10.49 7.90 -0.47
C VAL A 147 9.45 8.57 -1.37
N LEU A 148 9.88 9.34 -2.37
CA LEU A 148 8.97 9.97 -3.33
C LEU A 148 8.20 8.94 -4.18
N HIS A 149 8.82 7.83 -4.55
CA HIS A 149 8.15 6.74 -5.25
C HIS A 149 7.07 6.11 -4.38
N ILE A 150 7.39 5.73 -3.14
CA ILE A 150 6.44 5.12 -2.21
C ILE A 150 5.27 6.06 -1.90
N ASN A 151 5.52 7.37 -1.74
CA ASN A 151 4.44 8.35 -1.62
C ASN A 151 3.49 8.31 -2.82
N ARG A 152 4.01 8.22 -4.05
CA ARG A 152 3.17 8.14 -5.26
C ARG A 152 2.36 6.84 -5.32
N GLU A 153 2.99 5.69 -5.08
CA GLU A 153 2.30 4.39 -5.10
C GLU A 153 1.17 4.35 -4.08
N PHE A 154 1.45 4.77 -2.85
CA PHE A 154 0.48 4.78 -1.77
C PHE A 154 -0.70 5.71 -2.05
N ILE A 155 -0.45 6.93 -2.52
CA ILE A 155 -1.52 7.89 -2.85
C ILE A 155 -2.34 7.40 -4.04
N HIS A 156 -1.68 6.86 -5.06
CA HIS A 156 -2.33 6.34 -6.26
C HIS A 156 -3.28 5.18 -5.93
N HIS A 157 -2.77 4.13 -5.31
CA HIS A 157 -3.57 2.94 -4.97
C HIS A 157 -4.58 3.23 -3.85
N GLY A 158 -4.27 4.15 -2.94
CA GLY A 158 -5.22 4.65 -1.95
C GLY A 158 -6.45 5.31 -2.59
N ALA A 159 -6.24 6.22 -3.55
CA ALA A 159 -7.31 6.88 -4.28
C ALA A 159 -8.16 5.89 -5.10
N GLU A 160 -7.50 4.90 -5.69
CA GLU A 160 -8.11 3.77 -6.39
C GLU A 160 -9.03 2.93 -5.51
N ILE A 161 -8.59 2.56 -4.30
CA ILE A 161 -9.44 1.85 -3.32
C ILE A 161 -10.62 2.73 -2.94
N ALA A 162 -10.39 4.01 -2.63
CA ALA A 162 -11.45 4.95 -2.28
C ALA A 162 -12.51 5.09 -3.39
N CYS A 163 -12.09 5.07 -4.65
CA CYS A 163 -13.00 5.10 -5.80
C CYS A 163 -13.85 3.82 -5.91
N ILE A 164 -13.26 2.64 -5.70
CA ILE A 164 -14.02 1.38 -5.69
C ILE A 164 -15.03 1.37 -4.53
N ARG A 165 -14.66 1.86 -3.34
CA ARG A 165 -15.61 1.98 -2.21
C ARG A 165 -16.82 2.84 -2.57
N ASP A 166 -16.59 3.97 -3.23
CA ASP A 166 -17.67 4.84 -3.70
C ASP A 166 -18.55 4.12 -4.72
N LEU A 167 -17.95 3.37 -5.63
CA LEU A 167 -18.70 2.56 -6.59
C LEU A 167 -19.54 1.48 -5.90
N TYR A 168 -18.99 0.77 -4.91
CA TYR A 168 -19.69 -0.24 -4.12
C TYR A 168 -20.94 0.36 -3.45
N ALA A 169 -20.78 1.48 -2.75
CA ALA A 169 -21.85 2.18 -2.02
C ALA A 169 -22.98 2.70 -2.93
N HIS A 170 -22.71 2.85 -4.23
CA HIS A 170 -23.67 3.29 -5.25
C HIS A 170 -24.24 2.14 -6.10
N THR A 171 -23.63 0.96 -6.06
CA THR A 171 -24.08 -0.23 -6.81
C THR A 171 -24.94 -1.14 -5.94
N ASN A 172 -24.56 -1.36 -4.69
CA ASN A 172 -25.19 -2.33 -3.79
C ASN A 172 -26.26 -1.70 -2.88
N ARG A 173 -26.96 -0.68 -3.37
CA ARG A 173 -28.18 -0.18 -2.69
C ARG A 173 -29.35 -1.07 -3.05
N GLU A 174 -29.66 -2.03 -2.20
CA GLU A 174 -31.04 -2.53 -2.15
C GLU A 174 -31.96 -1.35 -1.74
N GLY A 175 -32.83 -0.91 -2.65
CA GLY A 175 -33.97 -0.05 -2.33
C GLY A 175 -33.78 1.46 -2.38
N LYS A 176 -33.47 2.02 -3.56
CA LYS A 176 -33.94 3.37 -3.95
C LYS A 176 -34.56 3.35 -5.34
#